data_AF-A0A2M7XA37-F1
#
_entry.id   AF-A0A2M7XA37-F1
#
_cell.length_a   1.000
_cell.length_b   1.000
_cell.length_c   1.000
_cell.angle_alpha   90.00
_cell.angle_beta   90.00
_cell.angle_gamma   90.00
#
_symmetry.space_group_name_H-M   'P 1'
#
loop_
_entity.id
_entity.type
_entity.pdbx_description
1 polymer ?
#
loop_
_entity_poly.entity_id
_entity_poly.type
_entity_poly.pdbx_seq_one_letter_code
_entity_poly.pdbx_strand_id
1 'polypeptide(L)'
;MTSTIIVKADSKLKAQAQKTAADLGLTLTAVVNSYLQDFVQKKSISFGEKKNFRTPYGIFKDSKITDKDIDEVTSSWDKIVNELA
;
A
#
# COMPACT_ATOMS: atom_id res chain seq x y z
N MET A 1 28.20 15.88 -3.53
CA MET A 1 27.73 17.22 -3.13
C MET A 1 26.42 17.05 -2.36
N THR A 2 26.22 17.83 -1.30
CA THR A 2 24.98 17.85 -0.51
C THR A 2 24.29 19.18 -0.69
N SER A 3 22.96 19.16 -0.82
CA SER A 3 22.12 20.36 -0.95
C SER A 3 21.06 20.39 0.16
N THR A 4 20.61 21.59 0.52
CA THR A 4 19.63 21.81 1.59
C THR A 4 18.27 22.13 0.99
N ILE A 5 17.22 21.48 1.51
CA ILE A 5 15.82 21.75 1.16
C ILE A 5 15.10 22.33 2.39
N ILE A 6 14.48 23.50 2.23
CA ILE A 6 13.66 24.14 3.27
C ILE A 6 12.20 24.07 2.85
N VAL A 7 11.36 23.41 3.65
CA VAL A 7 9.92 23.26 3.40
C VAL A 7 9.14 23.90 4.54
N LYS A 8 8.24 24.83 4.19
CA LYS A 8 7.25 25.35 5.13
C LYS A 8 6.07 24.37 5.16
N ALA A 9 5.76 23.87 6.35
CA ALA A 9 4.63 22.97 6.59
C ALA A 9 3.92 23.39 7.88
N ASP A 10 2.66 22.99 8.00
CA ASP A 10 1.94 23.16 9.25
C ASP A 10 2.66 22.43 10.41
N SER A 11 2.66 23.05 11.59
CA SER A 11 3.37 22.55 12.76
C SER A 11 2.85 21.19 13.25
N LYS A 12 1.52 20.99 13.22
CA LYS A 12 0.89 19.73 13.64
C LYS A 12 1.15 18.64 12.62
N LEU A 13 1.04 18.97 11.32
CA LEU A 13 1.37 18.03 10.24
C LEU A 13 2.82 17.55 10.32
N LYS A 14 3.77 18.45 10.58
CA LYS A 14 5.18 18.09 10.75
C LYS A 14 5.38 17.14 11.93
N ALA A 15 4.79 17.44 13.08
CA ALA A 15 4.89 16.59 14.27
C ALA A 15 4.29 15.20 14.02
N GLN A 16 3.13 15.13 13.36
CA GLN A 16 2.49 13.87 13.00
C GLN A 16 3.35 13.06 12.02
N ALA A 17 3.88 13.69 10.96
CA ALA A 17 4.74 13.02 10.00
C ALA A 17 6.04 12.49 10.64
N GLN A 18 6.63 13.25 11.58
CA GLN A 18 7.79 12.80 12.35
C GLN A 18 7.47 11.58 13.21
N LYS A 19 6.32 11.61 13.92
CA LYS A 19 5.88 10.47 14.73
C LYS A 19 5.64 9.24 13.87
N THR A 20 4.92 9.37 12.76
CA THR A 20 4.66 8.26 11.83
C THR A 20 5.95 7.68 11.24
N ALA A 21 6.93 8.52 10.89
CA ALA A 21 8.23 8.03 10.44
C ALA A 21 8.95 7.26 11.56
N ALA A 22 8.94 7.78 12.79
CA ALA A 22 9.58 7.15 13.94
C ALA A 22 8.93 5.82 14.33
N ASP A 23 7.60 5.72 14.26
CA ASP A 23 6.85 4.49 14.49
C ASP A 23 7.23 3.39 13.47
N LEU A 24 7.69 3.80 12.28
CA LEU A 24 8.22 2.92 11.22
C LEU A 24 9.75 2.73 11.30
N GLY A 25 10.42 3.24 12.33
CA GLY A 25 11.88 3.15 12.51
C GLY A 25 12.68 4.04 11.56
N LEU A 26 12.06 5.08 10.99
CA LEU A 26 12.67 5.98 10.02
C LEU A 26 12.72 7.42 10.55
N THR A 27 13.66 8.21 10.01
CA THR A 27 13.64 9.66 10.21
C THR A 27 12.79 10.32 9.13
N LEU A 28 12.17 11.47 9.44
CA LEU A 28 11.42 12.24 8.43
C LEU A 28 12.30 12.60 7.22
N THR A 29 13.58 12.90 7.43
CA THR A 29 14.54 13.19 6.35
C THR A 29 14.76 11.98 5.45
N ALA A 30 14.86 10.77 6.01
CA ALA A 30 15.00 9.54 5.23
C ALA A 30 13.76 9.32 4.34
N VAL A 31 12.56 9.55 4.88
CA VAL A 31 11.31 9.48 4.12
C VAL A 31 11.31 10.48 2.96
N VAL A 32 11.60 11.76 3.22
CA VAL A 32 11.62 12.79 2.16
C VAL A 32 12.64 12.46 1.08
N ASN A 33 13.85 12.01 1.45
CA ASN A 33 14.87 11.61 0.49
C ASN A 33 14.43 10.43 -0.39
N SER A 34 13.76 9.43 0.21
CA SER A 34 13.20 8.30 -0.53
C SER A 34 12.14 8.76 -1.53
N TYR A 35 11.25 9.68 -1.14
CA TYR A 35 10.25 10.25 -2.05
C TYR A 35 10.86 11.04 -3.20
N LEU A 36 11.96 11.76 -2.97
CA LEU A 36 12.69 12.47 -4.03
C LEU A 36 13.30 11.49 -5.03
N GLN A 37 13.90 10.40 -4.57
CA GLN A 37 14.44 9.36 -5.44
C GLN A 37 13.33 8.70 -6.26
N ASP A 38 12.23 8.34 -5.60
CA ASP A 38 11.05 7.77 -6.25
C ASP A 38 10.47 8.69 -7.33
N PHE A 39 10.38 9.98 -7.03
CA PHE A 39 9.89 10.99 -7.97
C PHE A 39 10.76 11.08 -9.23
N VAL A 40 12.08 11.11 -9.07
CA VAL A 40 13.03 11.16 -10.20
C VAL A 40 12.98 9.86 -11.02
N GLN A 41 12.93 8.70 -10.37
CA GLN A 41 12.93 7.41 -11.05
C GLN A 41 11.62 7.16 -11.81
N LYS A 42 10.47 7.42 -11.16
CA LYS A 42 9.15 7.10 -11.70
C LYS A 42 8.58 8.20 -12.58
N LYS A 43 9.17 9.40 -12.56
CA LYS A 43 8.70 10.61 -13.27
C LYS A 43 7.19 10.86 -13.08
N SER A 44 6.66 10.47 -11.94
CA SER A 44 5.24 10.53 -11.62
C SER A 44 5.04 10.74 -10.13
N ILE A 45 3.91 11.34 -9.77
CA ILE A 45 3.50 11.57 -8.39
C ILE A 45 2.22 10.77 -8.16
N SER A 46 2.20 9.95 -7.10
CA SER A 46 1.01 9.21 -6.69
C SER A 46 0.40 9.88 -5.47
N PHE A 47 -0.84 10.34 -5.59
CA PHE A 47 -1.64 10.81 -4.46
C PHE A 47 -2.68 9.73 -4.14
N GLY A 48 -2.58 9.09 -2.98
CA GLY A 48 -3.58 8.12 -2.52
C GLY A 48 -3.00 6.92 -1.76
N GLU A 49 -3.89 6.25 -1.01
CA GLU A 49 -3.61 4.98 -0.32
C GLU A 49 -3.48 3.87 -1.38
N LYS A 50 -2.27 3.35 -1.59
CA LYS A 50 -2.01 2.32 -2.62
C LYS A 50 -2.71 1.01 -2.25
N LYS A 51 -3.94 0.79 -2.70
CA LYS A 51 -4.48 -0.56 -2.89
C LYS A 51 -4.15 -1.06 -4.29
N ASN A 52 -2.86 -1.25 -4.57
CA ASN A 52 -2.46 -1.98 -5.78
C ASN A 52 -2.29 -3.46 -5.44
N PHE A 53 -3.41 -4.18 -5.28
CA PHE A 53 -3.37 -5.64 -5.30
C PHE A 53 -3.23 -6.07 -6.77
N ARG A 54 -2.01 -6.01 -7.31
CA ARG A 54 -1.73 -6.65 -8.60
C ARG A 54 -1.43 -8.11 -8.32
N THR A 55 -2.42 -8.97 -8.51
CA THR A 55 -2.17 -10.41 -8.61
C THR A 55 -1.21 -10.67 -9.77
N PRO A 56 -0.36 -11.71 -9.73
CA PRO A 56 0.68 -11.99 -10.73
C PRO A 56 0.23 -12.03 -12.21
N TYR A 57 -1.07 -11.99 -12.52
CA TYR A 57 -1.60 -11.95 -13.88
C TYR A 57 -2.73 -10.94 -14.11
N GLY A 58 -3.00 -10.03 -13.16
CA GLY A 58 -4.04 -9.00 -13.32
C GLY A 58 -5.47 -9.52 -13.52
N ILE A 59 -5.71 -10.81 -13.29
CA ILE A 59 -7.01 -11.48 -13.51
C ILE A 59 -8.04 -11.00 -12.48
N PHE A 60 -7.58 -10.64 -11.28
CA PHE A 60 -8.43 -10.15 -10.19
C PHE A 60 -8.28 -8.65 -10.00
N LYS A 61 -8.35 -7.89 -11.10
CA LYS A 61 -8.41 -6.43 -11.01
C LYS A 61 -9.79 -6.06 -10.44
N ASP A 62 -9.79 -5.37 -9.30
CA ASP A 62 -10.98 -4.84 -8.63
C ASP A 62 -11.97 -5.89 -8.07
N SER A 63 -11.60 -7.17 -8.01
CA SER A 63 -12.40 -8.18 -7.31
C SER A 63 -12.34 -7.91 -5.81
N LYS A 64 -13.34 -7.22 -5.26
CA LYS A 64 -13.57 -7.18 -3.81
C LYS A 64 -14.07 -8.57 -3.39
N ILE A 65 -13.16 -9.55 -3.31
CA ILE A 65 -13.47 -10.86 -2.75
C ILE A 65 -13.83 -10.63 -1.28
N THR A 66 -15.03 -11.02 -0.92
CA THR A 66 -15.56 -10.98 0.45
C THR A 66 -15.49 -12.37 1.07
N ASP A 67 -15.54 -12.47 2.39
CA ASP A 67 -15.58 -13.75 3.10
C ASP A 67 -16.74 -14.64 2.61
N LYS A 68 -17.85 -14.00 2.22
CA LYS A 68 -19.02 -14.68 1.63
C LYS A 68 -18.71 -15.40 0.32
N ASP A 69 -17.87 -14.80 -0.53
CA ASP A 69 -17.48 -15.40 -1.81
C ASP A 69 -16.60 -16.64 -1.59
N ILE A 70 -15.82 -16.65 -0.50
CA ILE A 70 -14.99 -17.79 -0.09
C ILE A 70 -15.85 -18.93 0.47
N ASP A 71 -16.84 -18.60 1.31
CA ASP A 71 -17.76 -19.57 1.91
C ASP A 71 -18.63 -20.29 0.86
N GLU A 72 -19.08 -19.57 -0.17
CA GLU A 72 -19.86 -20.14 -1.26
C GLU A 72 -19.06 -21.20 -2.04
N VAL A 73 -17.82 -20.87 -2.39
CA VAL A 73 -16.92 -21.81 -3.08
C VAL A 73 -16.67 -23.03 -2.20
N THR A 74 -16.32 -22.84 -0.93
CA THR A 74 -15.99 -23.92 0.00
C THR A 74 -17.16 -24.89 0.19
N SER A 75 -18.37 -24.36 0.34
CA SER A 75 -19.60 -25.16 0.44
C SER A 75 -19.88 -25.99 -0.83
N SER A 76 -19.54 -25.45 -2.00
CA SER A 76 -19.66 -26.16 -3.28
C SER A 76 -18.68 -27.34 -3.37
N TRP A 77 -17.44 -27.15 -2.90
CA TRP A 77 -16.45 -28.24 -2.84
C TRP A 77 -16.87 -29.35 -1.87
N ASP A 78 -17.36 -29.00 -0.68
CA ASP A 78 -17.84 -29.99 0.30
C ASP A 78 -18.96 -30.85 -0.28
N LYS A 79 -19.88 -30.24 -1.03
CA LYS A 79 -20.96 -30.97 -1.69
C LYS A 79 -20.43 -31.96 -2.74
N ILE A 80 -19.50 -31.53 -3.61
CA ILE A 80 -18.91 -32.38 -4.64
C ILE A 80 -18.14 -33.55 -4.01
N VAL A 81 -17.36 -33.29 -2.96
CA VAL A 81 -16.59 -34.33 -2.25
C VAL A 81 -17.53 -35.35 -1.63
N ASN A 82 -18.64 -34.91 -1.03
CA ASN A 82 -19.63 -35.81 -0.42
C ASN A 82 -20.43 -36.63 -1.45
N GLU A 83 -20.61 -36.13 -2.68
CA GLU A 83 -21.28 -36.88 -3.77
C GLU A 83 -20.37 -37.94 -4.42
N LEU A 84 -19.04 -37.81 -4.26
CA LEU A 84 -18.04 -38.72 -4.81
C LEU A 84 -17.51 -39.75 -3.80
N ALA A 85 -17.83 -39.59 -2.51
CA ALA A 85 -17.47 -40.49 -1.41
C ALA A 85 -18.58 -41.52 -1.14
#